data_AF-A0A1T2KZ06-F1
#
_entry.id   AF-A0A1T2KZ06-F1
#
_cell.length_a   1.000
_cell.length_b   1.000
_cell.length_c   1.000
_cell.angle_alpha   90.00
_cell.angle_beta   90.00
_cell.angle_gamma   90.00
#
_symmetry.space_group_name_H-M   'P 1'
#
loop_
_entity.id
_entity.type
_entity.pdbx_description
1 polymer ?
#
loop_
_entity_poly.entity_id
_entity_poly.type
_entity_poly.pdbx_seq_one_letter_code
_entity_poly.pdbx_strand_id
1 'polypeptide(L)'
;MGIEAVVLKQYQNKVNQTLKQFGDYAMPSSEGWLKTVRKALGMSGSQLANRLGVTKGRVSQAESAELSGSATLKSMQSMAQAMDCRFLYAVIPKKEIENLIRDRAVLKAKEQIKAASTQMALEAQALSDEQLAFEVDRLASEIIEKMPSDLWNDE
;
A
#
# COMPACT_ATOMS: atom_id res chain seq x y z
N MET A 1 -0.99 26.93 -11.81
CA MET A 1 -0.75 25.49 -11.57
C MET A 1 -0.37 24.85 -12.89
N GLY A 2 0.79 24.20 -12.98
CA GLY A 2 1.24 23.50 -14.19
C GLY A 2 0.43 22.23 -14.44
N ILE A 3 0.42 21.75 -15.70
CA ILE A 3 -0.27 20.53 -16.13
C ILE A 3 0.17 19.32 -15.27
N GLU A 4 1.45 19.28 -14.89
CA GLU A 4 2.03 18.21 -14.06
C GLU A 4 1.37 18.09 -12.68
N ALA A 5 1.07 19.20 -12.02
CA ALA A 5 0.41 19.20 -10.71
C ALA A 5 -1.02 18.65 -10.80
N VAL A 6 -1.73 18.95 -11.90
CA VAL A 6 -3.08 18.44 -12.17
C VAL A 6 -3.03 16.93 -12.39
N VAL A 7 -2.07 16.44 -13.17
CA VAL A 7 -1.87 15.01 -13.43
C VAL A 7 -1.52 14.25 -12.14
N LEU A 8 -0.63 14.80 -11.30
CA LEU A 8 -0.28 14.21 -10.01
C LEU A 8 -1.52 14.08 -9.11
N LYS A 9 -2.31 15.16 -9.00
CA LYS A 9 -3.55 15.13 -8.21
C LYS A 9 -4.55 14.10 -8.74
N GLN A 10 -4.63 13.91 -10.05
CA GLN A 10 -5.46 12.87 -10.65
C GLN A 10 -5.01 11.47 -10.23
N TYR A 11 -3.70 11.20 -10.18
CA TYR A 11 -3.18 9.92 -9.68
C TYR A 11 -3.52 9.71 -8.21
N GLN A 12 -3.31 10.73 -7.36
CA GLN A 12 -3.66 10.66 -5.92
C GLN A 12 -5.15 10.34 -5.74
N ASN A 13 -6.03 11.03 -6.46
CA ASN A 13 -7.48 10.80 -6.39
C ASN A 13 -7.87 9.37 -6.83
N LYS A 14 -7.26 8.85 -7.90
CA LYS A 14 -7.50 7.46 -8.35
C LYS A 14 -7.10 6.44 -7.30
N VAL A 15 -5.98 6.66 -6.61
CA VAL A 15 -5.54 5.76 -5.53
C VAL A 15 -6.43 5.91 -4.30
N ASN A 16 -6.82 7.12 -3.91
CA ASN A 16 -7.75 7.32 -2.79
C ASN A 16 -9.14 6.71 -3.06
N GLN A 17 -9.55 6.63 -4.32
CA GLN A 17 -10.79 5.94 -4.69
C GLN A 17 -10.76 4.45 -4.31
N THR A 18 -9.60 3.77 -4.35
CA THR A 18 -9.51 2.36 -3.96
C THR A 18 -9.73 2.17 -2.46
N LEU A 19 -9.22 3.10 -1.63
CA LEU A 19 -9.47 3.12 -0.19
C LEU A 19 -10.96 3.30 0.12
N LYS A 20 -11.66 4.20 -0.59
CA LYS A 20 -13.10 4.42 -0.39
C LYS A 20 -13.95 3.22 -0.81
N GLN A 21 -13.54 2.50 -1.85
CA GLN A 21 -14.30 1.36 -2.37
C GLN A 21 -14.02 0.05 -1.64
N PHE A 22 -12.77 -0.16 -1.19
CA PHE A 22 -12.30 -1.46 -0.71
C PHE A 22 -11.57 -1.41 0.64
N GLY A 23 -11.56 -0.26 1.34
CA GLY A 23 -10.83 -0.09 2.61
C GLY A 23 -11.21 -1.09 3.69
N ASP A 24 -12.48 -1.49 3.74
CA ASP A 24 -13.00 -2.47 4.70
C ASP A 24 -12.98 -3.90 4.16
N TYR A 25 -12.52 -4.12 2.92
CA TYR A 25 -12.55 -5.42 2.27
C TYR A 25 -11.33 -6.25 2.68
N ALA A 26 -11.56 -7.29 3.48
CA ALA A 26 -10.52 -8.19 3.94
C ALA A 26 -10.62 -9.57 3.26
N MET A 27 -9.48 -10.25 3.16
CA MET A 27 -9.44 -11.66 2.77
C MET A 27 -10.10 -12.53 3.86
N PRO A 28 -10.90 -13.56 3.50
CA PRO A 28 -11.38 -14.57 4.44
C PRO A 28 -10.20 -15.27 5.14
N SER A 29 -10.00 -14.94 6.41
CA SER A 29 -8.75 -15.22 7.14
C SER A 29 -8.47 -16.70 7.42
N SER A 30 -9.48 -17.57 7.33
CA SER A 30 -9.33 -19.00 7.65
C SER A 30 -8.85 -19.85 6.47
N GLU A 31 -9.15 -19.45 5.23
CA GLU A 31 -8.89 -20.33 4.08
C GLU A 31 -8.59 -19.65 2.73
N GLY A 32 -8.67 -18.32 2.63
CA GLY A 32 -8.38 -17.58 1.40
C GLY A 32 -9.55 -17.57 0.41
N TRP A 33 -9.53 -16.62 -0.53
CA TRP A 33 -10.62 -16.45 -1.49
C TRP A 33 -10.76 -17.63 -2.44
N LEU A 34 -9.67 -18.24 -2.91
CA LEU A 34 -9.73 -19.32 -3.88
C LEU A 34 -10.48 -20.53 -3.31
N LYS A 35 -10.15 -20.91 -2.08
CA LYS A 35 -10.78 -22.05 -1.41
C LYS A 35 -12.22 -21.75 -1.02
N THR A 36 -12.50 -20.54 -0.52
CA THR A 36 -13.85 -20.10 -0.18
C THR A 36 -14.77 -20.10 -1.41
N VAL A 37 -14.33 -19.54 -2.54
CA VAL A 37 -15.11 -19.54 -3.79
C VAL A 37 -15.33 -20.97 -4.28
N ARG A 38 -14.29 -21.80 -4.28
CA ARG A 38 -14.42 -23.21 -4.69
C ARG A 38 -15.48 -23.94 -3.87
N LYS A 39 -15.47 -23.75 -2.55
CA LYS A 39 -16.47 -24.34 -1.64
C LYS A 39 -17.87 -23.77 -1.85
N ALA A 40 -18.00 -22.45 -2.06
CA ALA A 40 -19.28 -21.80 -2.34
C ALA A 40 -19.93 -22.34 -3.63
N LEU A 41 -19.11 -22.73 -4.62
CA LEU A 41 -19.57 -23.39 -5.85
C LEU A 41 -19.86 -24.89 -5.68
N GLY A 42 -19.67 -25.46 -4.47
CA GLY A 42 -19.83 -26.90 -4.24
C GLY A 42 -18.76 -27.76 -4.93
N MET A 43 -17.61 -27.17 -5.29
CA MET A 43 -16.58 -27.83 -6.09
C MET A 43 -15.52 -28.49 -5.19
N SER A 44 -15.19 -29.75 -5.49
CA SER A 44 -14.05 -30.43 -4.88
C SER A 44 -12.72 -29.97 -5.48
N GLY A 45 -11.61 -30.13 -4.74
CA GLY A 45 -10.28 -29.81 -5.28
C GLY A 45 -9.92 -30.60 -6.54
N SER A 46 -10.41 -31.84 -6.68
CA SER A 46 -10.20 -32.66 -7.88
C SER A 46 -10.98 -32.11 -9.08
N GLN A 47 -12.20 -31.63 -8.88
CA GLN A 47 -12.99 -31.01 -9.95
C GLN A 47 -12.34 -29.71 -10.45
N LEU A 48 -11.84 -28.86 -9.54
CA LEU A 48 -11.09 -27.67 -9.94
C LEU A 48 -9.80 -28.05 -10.69
N ALA A 49 -9.08 -29.07 -10.21
CA ALA A 49 -7.87 -29.55 -10.86
C ALA A 49 -8.14 -30.03 -12.30
N ASN A 50 -9.23 -30.77 -12.50
CA ASN A 50 -9.66 -31.21 -13.83
C ASN A 50 -10.01 -30.03 -14.74
N ARG A 51 -10.73 -29.01 -14.24
CA ARG A 51 -11.04 -27.79 -15.00
C ARG A 51 -9.79 -26.99 -15.39
N LEU A 52 -8.76 -27.04 -14.55
CA LEU A 52 -7.46 -26.39 -14.79
C LEU A 52 -6.49 -27.22 -15.65
N GLY A 53 -6.75 -28.52 -15.86
CA GLY A 53 -5.79 -29.44 -16.48
C GLY A 53 -4.54 -29.69 -15.62
N VAL A 54 -4.66 -29.65 -14.29
CA VAL A 54 -3.55 -29.85 -13.34
C VAL A 54 -3.85 -30.95 -12.32
N THR A 55 -2.90 -31.25 -11.43
CA THR A 55 -3.11 -32.22 -10.35
C THR A 55 -3.87 -31.61 -9.16
N LYS A 56 -4.58 -32.43 -8.40
CA LYS A 56 -5.22 -32.03 -7.13
C LYS A 56 -4.21 -31.40 -6.15
N GLY A 57 -2.97 -31.92 -6.12
CA GLY A 57 -1.90 -31.37 -5.30
C GLY A 57 -1.55 -29.92 -5.66
N ARG A 58 -1.57 -29.58 -6.96
CA ARG A 58 -1.32 -28.21 -7.44
C ARG A 58 -2.40 -27.23 -6.99
N VAL A 59 -3.67 -27.66 -6.98
CA VAL A 59 -4.79 -26.88 -6.43
C VAL A 59 -4.59 -26.62 -4.94
N SER A 60 -4.28 -27.67 -4.16
CA SER A 60 -4.02 -27.53 -2.73
C SER A 60 -2.85 -26.58 -2.45
N GLN A 61 -1.77 -26.68 -3.23
CA GLN A 61 -0.61 -25.81 -3.10
C GLN A 61 -0.96 -24.35 -3.42
N ALA A 62 -1.77 -24.10 -4.45
CA ALA A 62 -2.20 -22.75 -4.80
C ALA A 62 -3.08 -22.12 -3.70
N GLU A 63 -4.01 -22.89 -3.13
CA GLU A 63 -4.84 -22.44 -1.99
C GLU A 63 -3.98 -22.12 -0.75
N SER A 64 -2.99 -22.95 -0.43
CA SER A 64 -2.06 -22.66 0.67
C SER A 64 -1.15 -21.47 0.37
N ALA A 65 -0.70 -21.32 -0.88
CA ALA A 65 0.16 -20.22 -1.30
C ALA A 65 -0.54 -18.86 -1.22
N GLU A 66 -1.86 -18.81 -1.44
CA GLU A 66 -2.67 -17.60 -1.24
C GLU A 66 -2.58 -17.13 0.21
N LEU A 67 -2.79 -18.05 1.16
CA LEU A 67 -2.73 -17.75 2.59
C LEU A 67 -1.34 -17.29 3.05
N SER A 68 -0.28 -17.91 2.52
CA SER A 68 1.09 -17.52 2.86
C SER A 68 1.59 -16.29 2.09
N GLY A 69 0.81 -15.74 1.15
CA GLY A 69 1.22 -14.62 0.30
C GLY A 69 2.28 -14.98 -0.75
N SER A 70 2.47 -16.26 -1.05
CA SER A 70 3.45 -16.76 -2.03
C SER A 70 2.82 -17.11 -3.39
N ALA A 71 1.50 -16.99 -3.52
CA ALA A 71 0.80 -17.19 -4.78
C ALA A 71 1.17 -16.11 -5.81
N THR A 72 1.41 -16.54 -7.06
CA THR A 72 1.63 -15.61 -8.18
C THR A 72 0.30 -15.08 -8.70
N LEU A 73 0.28 -13.84 -9.21
CA LEU A 73 -0.91 -13.25 -9.84
C LEU A 73 -1.45 -14.14 -10.98
N LYS A 74 -0.55 -14.76 -11.75
CA LYS A 74 -0.91 -15.72 -12.80
C LYS A 74 -1.67 -16.92 -12.23
N SER A 75 -1.19 -17.50 -11.11
CA SER A 75 -1.86 -18.63 -10.46
C SER A 75 -3.25 -18.24 -9.94
N MET A 76 -3.36 -17.07 -9.30
CA MET A 76 -4.63 -16.56 -8.80
C MET A 76 -5.64 -16.34 -9.93
N GLN A 77 -5.20 -15.73 -11.03
CA GLN A 77 -6.01 -15.50 -12.23
C GLN A 77 -6.49 -16.80 -12.86
N SER A 78 -5.60 -17.77 -13.07
CA SER A 78 -5.95 -19.06 -13.67
C SER A 78 -6.95 -19.83 -12.79
N MET A 79 -6.74 -19.87 -11.47
CA MET A 79 -7.66 -20.52 -10.53
C MET A 79 -9.05 -19.87 -10.56
N ALA A 80 -9.12 -18.54 -10.53
CA ALA A 80 -10.39 -17.81 -10.62
C ALA A 80 -11.11 -18.09 -11.95
N GLN A 81 -10.40 -18.00 -13.08
CA GLN A 81 -10.97 -18.28 -14.41
C GLN A 81 -11.53 -19.69 -14.52
N ALA A 82 -10.83 -20.68 -13.97
CA ALA A 82 -11.32 -22.06 -13.97
C ALA A 82 -12.59 -22.26 -13.12
N MET A 83 -12.93 -21.32 -12.24
CA MET A 83 -14.17 -21.27 -11.47
C MET A 83 -15.20 -20.28 -12.04
N ASP A 84 -15.03 -19.85 -13.31
CA ASP A 84 -15.86 -18.82 -13.97
C ASP A 84 -15.89 -17.48 -13.20
N CYS A 85 -14.81 -17.20 -12.47
CA CYS A 85 -14.62 -15.98 -11.70
C CYS A 85 -13.53 -15.09 -12.34
N ARG A 86 -13.54 -13.80 -11.98
CA ARG A 86 -12.47 -12.86 -12.33
C ARG A 86 -11.59 -12.61 -11.10
N PHE A 87 -10.29 -12.60 -11.30
CA PHE A 87 -9.33 -12.16 -10.29
C PHE A 87 -9.02 -10.67 -10.48
N LEU A 88 -9.14 -9.91 -9.39
CA LEU A 88 -8.77 -8.50 -9.32
C LEU A 88 -7.72 -8.36 -8.21
N TYR A 89 -6.59 -7.72 -8.51
CA TYR A 89 -5.63 -7.28 -7.50
C TYR A 89 -5.69 -5.76 -7.37
N ALA A 90 -5.56 -5.26 -6.15
CA ALA A 90 -5.59 -3.83 -5.86
C ALA A 90 -4.50 -3.47 -4.85
N VAL A 91 -3.97 -2.25 -4.97
CA VAL A 91 -3.13 -1.63 -3.96
C VAL A 91 -3.98 -0.58 -3.27
N ILE A 92 -4.24 -0.79 -1.98
CA ILE A 92 -5.10 0.07 -1.16
C ILE A 92 -4.19 0.78 -0.16
N PRO A 93 -4.11 2.13 -0.16
CA PRO A 93 -3.29 2.84 0.79
C PRO A 93 -3.90 2.74 2.19
N LYS A 94 -3.07 2.74 3.25
CA LYS A 94 -3.56 2.64 4.64
C LYS A 94 -4.42 3.85 5.07
N LYS A 95 -4.28 4.98 4.37
CA LYS A 95 -5.01 6.24 4.53
C LYS A 95 -4.89 7.05 3.24
N GLU A 96 -5.63 8.15 3.12
CA GLU A 96 -5.53 9.04 1.96
C GLU A 96 -4.07 9.44 1.67
N ILE A 97 -3.69 9.49 0.38
CA ILE A 97 -2.31 9.71 -0.08
C ILE A 97 -1.70 10.98 0.50
N GLU A 98 -2.48 12.05 0.63
CA GLU A 98 -2.06 13.32 1.21
C GLU A 98 -1.55 13.16 2.64
N ASN A 99 -2.18 12.29 3.42
CA ASN A 99 -1.76 12.01 4.79
C ASN A 99 -0.51 11.13 4.84
N LEU A 100 -0.30 10.25 3.85
CA LEU A 100 0.96 9.48 3.75
C LEU A 100 2.13 10.39 3.37
N ILE A 101 1.91 11.32 2.45
CA ILE A 101 2.90 12.33 2.05
C ILE A 101 3.22 13.25 3.24
N ARG A 102 2.19 13.71 3.98
CA ARG A 102 2.38 14.57 5.15
C ARG A 102 3.20 13.88 6.24
N ASP A 103 2.88 12.63 6.58
CA ASP A 103 3.67 11.86 7.55
C ASP A 103 5.15 11.80 7.14
N ARG A 104 5.40 11.52 5.85
CA ARG A 104 6.76 11.45 5.34
C ARG A 104 7.48 12.80 5.40
N ALA A 105 6.79 13.88 5.02
CA ALA A 105 7.33 15.23 5.09
C ALA A 105 7.66 15.64 6.54
N VAL A 106 6.81 15.27 7.51
CA VAL A 106 7.05 15.52 8.94
C VAL A 106 8.27 14.74 9.44
N LEU A 107 8.43 13.48 9.04
CA LEU A 107 9.62 12.68 9.40
C LEU A 107 10.90 13.34 8.87
N LYS A 108 10.90 13.70 7.58
CA LYS A 108 12.04 14.34 6.94
C LYS A 108 12.36 15.72 7.52
N ALA A 109 11.34 16.52 7.82
CA ALA A 109 11.52 17.81 8.48
C ALA A 109 12.19 17.66 9.86
N LYS A 110 11.77 16.66 10.65
CA LYS A 110 12.40 16.35 11.94
C LYS A 110 13.86 15.95 11.79
N GLU A 111 14.20 15.16 10.78
CA GLU A 111 15.59 14.75 10.50
C GLU A 111 16.47 15.95 10.12
N GLN A 112 15.99 16.83 9.22
CA GLN A 112 16.71 18.04 8.82
C GLN A 112 16.93 19.00 10.00
N ILE A 113 15.89 19.22 10.82
CA ILE A 113 16.00 20.07 12.00
C ILE A 113 16.95 19.45 13.02
N LYS A 114 16.92 18.13 13.22
CA LYS A 114 17.85 17.44 14.12
C LYS A 114 19.29 17.60 13.64
N ALA A 115 19.57 17.41 12.35
CA ALA A 115 20.90 17.59 11.77
C ALA A 115 21.39 19.05 11.94
N ALA A 116 20.53 20.03 11.65
CA ALA A 116 20.84 21.44 11.89
C ALA A 116 21.07 21.74 13.37
N SER A 117 20.25 21.17 14.28
CA SER A 117 20.41 21.34 15.72
C SER A 117 21.70 20.73 16.26
N THR A 118 22.19 19.62 15.68
CA THR A 118 23.49 19.06 16.07
C THR A 118 24.65 19.96 15.66
N GLN A 119 24.52 20.68 14.54
CA GLN A 119 25.47 21.72 14.13
C GLN A 119 25.35 22.98 15.01
N MET A 120 24.11 23.40 15.33
CA MET A 120 23.81 24.58 16.16
C MET A 120 24.00 24.38 17.67
N ALA A 121 24.07 23.15 18.17
CA ALA A 121 24.39 22.85 19.57
C ALA A 121 25.82 23.27 19.94
N LEU A 122 26.70 23.48 18.95
CA LEU A 122 27.98 24.16 19.14
C LEU A 122 27.83 25.68 19.40
N GLU A 123 26.65 26.26 19.17
CA GLU A 123 26.37 27.71 19.20
C GLU A 123 25.35 28.13 20.30
N ALA A 124 24.99 27.21 21.21
CA ALA A 124 24.24 27.49 22.45
C ALA A 124 22.78 27.99 22.32
N GLN A 125 22.04 27.60 21.27
CA GLN A 125 20.62 27.99 21.11
C GLN A 125 19.70 26.76 20.93
N ALA A 126 19.02 26.36 22.01
CA ALA A 126 18.00 25.31 21.99
C ALA A 126 16.59 25.92 21.84
N LEU A 127 15.79 25.42 20.90
CA LEU A 127 14.38 25.78 20.72
C LEU A 127 13.50 25.13 21.81
N SER A 128 12.39 25.76 22.17
CA SER A 128 11.35 25.10 22.99
C SER A 128 10.59 24.04 22.17
N ASP A 129 9.90 23.12 22.86
CA ASP A 129 9.10 22.07 22.20
C ASP A 129 8.01 22.64 21.27
N GLU A 130 7.40 23.76 21.65
CA GLU A 130 6.39 24.45 20.84
C GLU A 130 7.01 25.07 19.58
N GLN A 131 8.18 25.69 19.70
CA GLN A 131 8.92 26.24 18.57
C GLN A 131 9.41 25.14 17.62
N LEU A 132 9.86 24.01 18.17
CA LEU A 132 10.25 22.85 17.39
C LEU A 132 9.07 22.27 16.60
N ALA A 133 7.91 22.13 17.23
CA ALA A 133 6.70 21.65 16.56
C ALA A 133 6.26 22.59 15.42
N PHE A 134 6.33 23.90 15.65
CA PHE A 134 6.04 24.90 14.62
C PHE A 134 7.01 24.81 13.44
N GLU A 135 8.32 24.73 13.70
CA GLU A 135 9.31 24.62 12.62
C GLU A 135 9.17 23.31 11.83
N VAL A 136 8.86 22.20 12.50
CA VAL A 136 8.57 20.92 11.83
C VAL A 136 7.38 21.04 10.90
N ASP A 137 6.27 21.66 11.33
CA ASP A 137 5.08 21.80 10.50
C ASP A 137 5.30 22.76 9.32
N ARG A 138 6.04 23.86 9.55
CA ARG A 138 6.43 24.82 8.52
C ARG A 138 7.28 24.15 7.43
N LEU A 139 8.34 23.44 7.84
CA LEU A 139 9.23 22.75 6.93
C LEU A 139 8.55 21.58 6.22
N ALA A 140 7.69 20.82 6.91
CA ALA A 140 6.89 19.78 6.28
C ALA A 140 5.97 20.34 5.19
N SER A 141 5.35 21.50 5.44
CA SER A 141 4.50 22.17 4.45
C SER A 141 5.29 22.61 3.21
N GLU A 142 6.49 23.16 3.41
CA GLU A 142 7.41 23.53 2.33
C GLU A 142 7.85 22.30 1.50
N ILE A 143 8.15 21.19 2.17
CA ILE A 143 8.49 19.91 1.53
C ILE A 143 7.32 19.40 0.68
N ILE A 144 6.09 19.47 1.19
CA ILE A 144 4.87 19.05 0.46
C ILE A 144 4.62 19.94 -0.75
N GLU A 145 4.87 21.25 -0.63
CA GLU A 145 4.69 22.18 -1.75
C GLU A 145 5.71 21.93 -2.86
N LYS A 146 6.97 21.72 -2.48
CA LYS A 146 8.08 21.53 -3.43
C LYS A 146 8.14 20.10 -4.00
N MET A 147 7.60 19.11 -3.28
CA MET A 147 7.68 17.67 -3.63
C MET A 147 9.08 17.27 -4.11
N PRO A 148 10.12 17.42 -3.27
CA PRO A 148 11.49 17.16 -3.70
C PRO A 148 11.67 15.67 -4.04
N SER A 149 12.53 15.39 -5.02
CA SER A 149 12.73 14.03 -5.57
C SER A 149 13.26 13.03 -4.54
N ASP A 150 13.87 13.52 -3.48
CA ASP A 150 14.46 12.75 -2.40
C ASP A 150 13.51 12.58 -1.19
N LEU A 151 12.25 13.02 -1.28
CA LEU A 151 11.26 12.94 -0.19
C LEU A 151 11.17 11.52 0.41
N TRP A 152 11.28 10.50 -0.44
CA TRP A 152 11.16 9.08 -0.07
C TRP A 152 12.50 8.37 0.12
N ASN A 153 13.62 9.09 0.09
CA ASN A 153 14.93 8.54 0.43
C ASN A 153 15.12 8.64 1.94
N ASP A 154 15.50 7.52 2.57
CA ASP A 154 16.08 7.50 3.91
C ASP A 154 17.59 7.73 3.70
N GLU A 155 18.12 8.90 4.05
CA GLU A 155 19.57 9.09 4.14
C GLU A 155 20.15 8.39 5.38
#